data_AF-A0A228PY59-F1
#
_entry.id   AF-A0A228PY59-F1
#
_cell.length_a   1.000
_cell.length_b   1.000
_cell.length_c   1.000
_cell.angle_alpha   90.00
_cell.angle_beta   90.00
_cell.angle_gamma   90.00
#
_symmetry.space_group_name_H-M   'P 1'
#
loop_
_entity.id
_entity.type
_entity.pdbx_description
1 polymer ?
#
loop_
_entity_poly.entity_id
_entity_poly.type
_entity_poly.pdbx_seq_one_letter_code
_entity_poly.pdbx_strand_id
1 'polypeptide(L)' 'ETGLELLRQASRGLPRHAGRILRTAMQLAVPRGLNHLPDELLQQAIGEMR' A
#
# COMPACT_ATOMS: atom_id res chain seq x y z
N GLU A 1 13.58 2.65 3.01
CA GLU A 1 13.11 1.59 2.08
C GLU A 1 12.23 2.26 1.06
N THR A 2 12.29 1.83 -0.19
CA THR A 2 11.40 2.34 -1.24
C THR A 2 9.99 1.73 -1.07
N GLY A 3 8.94 2.40 -1.54
CA GLY A 3 7.57 1.84 -1.53
C GLY A 3 7.46 0.43 -2.11
N LEU A 4 8.26 0.10 -3.13
CA LEU A 4 8.28 -1.23 -3.72
C LEU A 4 8.83 -2.30 -2.76
N GLU A 5 9.88 -1.96 -1.98
CA GLU A 5 10.45 -2.86 -0.97
C GLU A 5 9.48 -3.09 0.18
N LEU A 6 8.79 -2.04 0.65
CA LEU A 6 7.75 -2.12 1.68
C LEU A 6 6.61 -3.06 1.23
N LEU A 7 6.15 -2.92 -0.01
CA LEU A 7 5.14 -3.80 -0.58
C LEU A 7 5.62 -5.26 -0.65
N ARG A 8 6.86 -5.48 -1.07
CA ARG A 8 7.46 -6.83 -1.15
C ARG A 8 7.52 -7.48 0.22
N GLN A 9 7.98 -6.76 1.24
CA GLN A 9 8.07 -7.28 2.62
C GLN A 9 6.68 -7.58 3.19
N ALA A 10 5.72 -6.66 3.04
CA ALA A 10 4.37 -6.81 3.59
C ALA A 10 3.57 -7.92 2.91
N SER A 11 3.74 -8.09 1.60
CA SER A 11 3.04 -9.13 0.83
C SER A 11 3.57 -10.54 1.08
N ARG A 12 4.79 -10.69 1.61
CA ARG A 12 5.46 -11.99 1.82
C ARG A 12 5.52 -12.87 0.56
N GLY A 13 5.59 -12.24 -0.61
CA GLY A 13 5.58 -12.94 -1.90
C GLY A 13 4.20 -13.43 -2.36
N LEU A 14 3.10 -13.06 -1.69
CA LEU A 14 1.74 -13.41 -2.08
C LEU A 14 1.14 -12.29 -2.96
N PRO A 15 0.95 -12.51 -4.27
CA PRO A 15 0.48 -11.45 -5.18
C PRO A 15 -0.89 -10.89 -4.80
N ARG A 16 -1.79 -11.74 -4.27
CA ARG A 16 -3.11 -11.29 -3.82
C ARG A 16 -3.04 -10.38 -2.61
N HIS A 17 -2.08 -10.59 -1.70
CA HIS A 17 -1.85 -9.68 -0.59
C HIS A 17 -1.29 -8.34 -1.08
N ALA A 18 -0.31 -8.37 -1.99
CA ALA A 18 0.21 -7.15 -2.61
C ALA A 18 -0.91 -6.33 -3.28
N GLY A 19 -1.77 -6.98 -4.06
CA GLY A 19 -2.91 -6.32 -4.70
C GLY A 19 -3.92 -5.73 -3.72
N ARG A 20 -4.18 -6.40 -2.59
CA ARG A 20 -5.03 -5.86 -1.51
C ARG A 20 -4.42 -4.63 -0.86
N ILE A 21 -3.12 -4.67 -0.52
CA ILE A 21 -2.39 -3.54 0.07
C ILE A 21 -2.46 -2.33 -0.86
N LEU A 22 -2.15 -2.53 -2.14
CA LEU A 22 -2.20 -1.46 -3.15
C LEU A 22 -3.61 -0.89 -3.30
N ARG A 23 -4.63 -1.74 -3.36
CA ARG A 23 -6.03 -1.28 -3.45
C ARG A 23 -6.42 -0.42 -2.24
N THR A 24 -6.10 -0.87 -1.03
CA THR A 24 -6.38 -0.10 0.19
C THR A 24 -5.63 1.23 0.17
N ALA A 25 -4.34 1.23 -0.17
CA ALA A 25 -3.54 2.45 -0.25
C ALA A 25 -4.09 3.45 -1.29
N MET A 26 -4.55 2.95 -2.45
CA MET A 26 -5.21 3.78 -3.45
C MET A 26 -6.55 4.33 -2.96
N GLN A 27 -7.35 3.55 -2.25
CA GLN A 27 -8.61 4.02 -1.64
C GLN A 27 -8.36 5.12 -0.60
N LEU A 28 -7.27 5.03 0.14
CA LEU A 28 -6.82 6.07 1.09
C LEU A 28 -6.33 7.35 0.39
N ALA A 29 -5.86 7.25 -0.86
CA ALA A 29 -5.40 8.39 -1.67
C ALA A 29 -6.55 9.20 -2.29
N VAL A 30 -7.66 8.55 -2.64
CA VAL A 30 -8.85 9.19 -3.26
C VAL A 30 -9.39 10.38 -2.46
N PRO A 31 -9.74 10.25 -1.16
CA PRO A 31 -10.28 11.38 -0.40
C PRO A 31 -9.26 12.50 -0.17
N ARG A 32 -7.97 12.22 -0.35
CA ARG A 32 -6.87 13.18 -0.22
C ARG A 32 -6.57 13.91 -1.53
N GLY A 33 -7.24 13.56 -2.63
CA GLY A 33 -7.04 14.19 -3.95
C GLY A 33 -5.65 13.95 -4.55
N LEU A 34 -5.00 12.85 -4.19
CA LEU A 34 -3.64 12.55 -4.63
C LEU A 34 -3.63 11.79 -5.96
N ASN A 35 -2.80 12.25 -6.91
CA ASN A 35 -2.58 11.61 -8.22
C ASN A 35 -1.40 10.62 -8.23
N HIS A 36 -0.65 10.55 -7.14
CA HIS A 36 0.42 9.59 -6.92
C HIS A 36 0.14 8.83 -5.62
N LEU A 37 0.76 7.66 -5.47
CA LEU A 37 0.67 6.88 -4.24
C LEU A 37 1.94 7.08 -3.41
N PRO A 38 1.92 7.92 -2.37
CA PRO A 38 3.07 8.15 -1.51
C PRO A 38 3.28 6.98 -0.53
N ASP A 39 4.52 6.78 -0.11
CA ASP A 39 4.94 5.62 0.69
C ASP A 39 4.25 5.59 2.07
N GLU A 40 3.87 6.75 2.63
CA GLU A 40 3.14 6.83 3.89
C GLU A 40 1.74 6.20 3.79
N LEU A 41 1.08 6.35 2.64
CA LEU A 41 -0.22 5.71 2.40
C LEU A 41 -0.10 4.20 2.22
N LEU A 42 1.01 3.75 1.64
CA LEU A 42 1.32 2.34 1.54
C LEU A 42 1.57 1.75 2.94
N GLN A 43 2.33 2.43 3.79
CA GLN A 43 2.55 2.03 5.17
C GLN A 43 1.24 2.01 5.98
N GLN A 44 0.39 3.02 5.80
CA GLN A 44 -0.93 3.06 6.43
C GLN A 44 -1.78 1.85 6.02
N ALA A 45 -1.85 1.56 4.72
CA ALA A 45 -2.61 0.41 4.20
C ALA A 45 -2.08 -0.93 4.73
N ILE A 46 -0.77 -1.08 4.89
CA ILE A 46 -0.17 -2.28 5.51
C ILE A 46 -0.61 -2.40 6.98
N GLY A 47 -0.67 -1.28 7.70
CA GLY A 47 -1.17 -1.22 9.07
C GLY A 47 -2.65 -1.62 9.20
N GLU A 48 -3.51 -1.18 8.27
CA GLU A 48 -4.95 -1.51 8.25
C GLU A 48 -5.25 -2.97 7.91
N MET A 49 -4.26 -3.73 7.41
CA MET A 49 -4.41 -5.14 7.03
C MET A 49 -3.88 -6.14 8.07
N ARG A 50 -3.35 -5.66 9.20
CA ARG A 50 -3.00 -6.50 10.37
C ARG A 50 -4.25 -6.86 11.18
#